data_AF-A0A528DDS9-F1
#
_entry.id   AF-A0A528DDS9-F1
#
_cell.length_a   1.000
_cell.length_b   1.000
_cell.length_c   1.000
_cell.angle_alpha   90.00
_cell.angle_beta   90.00
_cell.angle_gamma   90.00
#
_symmetry.space_group_name_H-M   'P 1'
#
loop_
_entity.id
_entity.type
_entity.pdbx_description
1 polymer ?
#
loop_
_entity_poly.entity_id
_entity_poly.type
_entity_poly.pdbx_seq_one_letter_code
_entity_poly.pdbx_strand_id
1 'polypeptide(L)' 'MMLKTGPGWEQAYEPLEFAQKHGMTLKQAEIVIHTNGPSRHRCDLAAPIFLRAIKQLAKNRDNRPPT' A
#
# COMPACT_ATOMS: atom_id res chain seq x y z
N MET A 1 14.44 -1.03 2.37
CA MET A 1 13.93 0.29 1.93
C MET A 1 14.37 1.32 2.97
N MET A 2 14.68 2.55 2.57
CA MET A 2 15.00 3.63 3.53
C MET A 2 13.75 3.96 4.35
N LEU A 3 13.85 3.81 5.67
CA LEU A 3 12.87 4.36 6.61
C LEU A 3 12.83 5.88 6.39
N LYS A 4 11.71 6.39 5.87
CA LYS A 4 11.47 7.83 5.85
C LYS A 4 11.38 8.28 7.31
N THR A 5 12.33 9.11 7.72
CA THR A 5 12.39 9.70 9.05
C THR A 5 11.90 11.14 8.98
N GLY A 6 11.22 11.59 10.04
CA GLY A 6 10.65 12.94 10.14
C GLY A 6 9.53 12.98 11.18
N PRO A 7 9.05 14.18 11.56
CA PRO A 7 8.00 14.32 12.55
C PRO A 7 6.73 13.50 12.19
N GLY A 8 6.19 12.75 13.15
CA GLY A 8 4.97 11.97 12.98
C GLY A 8 5.19 10.52 12.52
N TRP A 9 6.38 10.14 12.07
CA TRP A 9 6.68 8.77 11.63
C TRP A 9 6.72 7.76 12.77
N GLU A 10 6.88 8.21 14.01
CA GLU A 10 6.73 7.38 15.21
C GLU A 10 5.29 6.87 15.41
N GLN A 11 4.30 7.49 14.74
CA GLN A 11 2.89 7.09 14.78
C GLN A 11 2.45 6.35 13.50
N ALA A 12 3.36 6.18 12.53
CA ALA A 12 3.07 5.47 11.30
C ALA A 12 2.67 4.02 11.57
N TYR A 13 2.08 3.38 10.57
CA TYR A 13 1.93 1.93 10.63
C TYR A 13 3.28 1.25 10.49
N GLU A 14 3.47 0.17 11.26
CA GLU A 14 4.47 -0.82 10.88
C GLU A 14 3.99 -1.56 9.62
N PRO A 15 4.83 -1.73 8.59
CA PRO A 15 4.40 -2.33 7.33
C PRO A 15 3.78 -3.72 7.47
N LEU A 16 4.28 -4.53 8.42
CA LEU A 16 3.72 -5.87 8.67
C LEU A 16 2.33 -5.80 9.33
N GLU A 17 2.13 -4.92 10.31
CA GLU A 17 0.83 -4.66 10.95
C GLU A 17 -0.21 -4.26 9.89
N PHE A 18 0.16 -3.32 9.01
CA PHE A 18 -0.72 -2.83 7.95
C PHE A 18 -1.05 -3.88 6.90
N ALA A 19 -0.04 -4.67 6.49
CA ALA A 19 -0.21 -5.76 5.55
C ALA A 19 -1.23 -6.78 6.07
N GLN A 20 -1.11 -7.18 7.34
CA GLN A 20 -2.03 -8.11 7.99
C GLN A 20 -3.44 -7.52 8.11
N LYS A 21 -3.56 -6.26 8.54
CA LYS A 21 -4.85 -5.57 8.71
C LYS A 21 -5.67 -5.51 7.41
N HIS A 22 -5.02 -5.23 6.29
CA HIS A 22 -5.69 -4.98 5.01
C HIS A 22 -5.62 -6.17 4.03
N GLY A 23 -4.99 -7.27 4.41
CA GLY A 23 -4.85 -8.45 3.55
C GLY A 23 -4.03 -8.18 2.29
N MET A 24 -2.92 -7.42 2.43
CA MET A 24 -2.02 -7.10 1.34
C MET A 24 -0.60 -7.62 1.60
N THR A 25 0.25 -7.68 0.58
CA THR A 25 1.64 -8.10 0.77
C THR A 25 2.46 -7.02 1.50
N LEU A 26 3.57 -7.41 2.12
CA LEU A 26 4.47 -6.45 2.80
C LEU A 26 4.91 -5.32 1.85
N LYS A 27 5.25 -5.65 0.60
CA LYS A 27 5.64 -4.69 -0.43
C LYS A 27 4.52 -3.68 -0.74
N GLN A 28 3.27 -4.15 -0.81
CA GLN A 28 2.11 -3.30 -1.06
C GLN A 28 1.86 -2.36 0.12
N ALA A 29 1.98 -2.88 1.35
CA ALA A 29 1.87 -2.09 2.56
C ALA A 29 2.92 -0.98 2.61
N GLU A 30 4.19 -1.30 2.32
CA GLU A 30 5.27 -0.31 2.22
C GLU A 30 4.91 0.80 1.22
N ILE A 31 4.43 0.45 0.01
CA ILE A 31 4.03 1.43 -1.00
C ILE A 31 2.94 2.37 -0.46
N VAL A 32 1.86 1.82 0.09
CA VAL A 32 0.73 2.63 0.59
C VAL A 32 1.18 3.58 1.70
N ILE A 33 1.96 3.09 2.67
CA ILE A 33 2.48 3.90 3.78
C ILE A 33 3.40 5.02 3.26
N HIS A 34 4.32 4.69 2.36
CA HIS A 34 5.26 5.68 1.81
C HIS A 34 4.57 6.76 0.98
N THR A 35 3.55 6.39 0.19
CA THR A 35 2.81 7.34 -0.65
C THR A 35 1.92 8.28 0.16
N ASN A 36 1.29 7.79 1.23
CA ASN A 36 0.35 8.57 2.02
C ASN A 36 1.00 9.29 3.21
N GLY A 37 2.23 8.92 3.56
CA GLY A 37 2.94 9.42 4.72
C GLY A 37 2.43 8.79 6.02
N PRO A 38 2.89 9.29 7.18
CA PRO A 38 2.73 8.57 8.45
C PRO A 38 1.31 8.56 9.04
N SER A 39 0.34 9.18 8.36
CA SER A 39 -1.03 9.23 8.84
C SER A 39 -1.72 7.87 8.64
N ARG A 40 -1.96 7.16 9.75
CA ARG A 40 -2.71 5.90 9.76
C ARG A 40 -4.08 6.02 9.09
N HIS A 41 -4.80 7.11 9.37
CA HIS A 41 -6.10 7.38 8.75
C HIS A 41 -6.03 7.49 7.21
N ARG A 42 -5.07 8.25 6.67
CA ARG A 42 -4.88 8.34 5.21
C ARG A 42 -4.51 6.99 4.59
N CYS A 43 -3.66 6.22 5.26
CA CYS A 43 -3.31 4.86 4.80
C CYS A 43 -4.54 3.94 4.77
N ASP A 44 -5.39 3.98 5.80
CA ASP A 44 -6.60 3.17 5.88
C ASP A 44 -7.61 3.52 4.77
N LEU A 45 -7.77 4.81 4.44
CA LEU A 45 -8.59 5.25 3.31
C LEU A 45 -8.01 4.80 1.96
N ALA A 46 -6.68 4.80 1.82
CA ALA A 46 -5.99 4.44 0.58
C ALA A 46 -5.97 2.93 0.31
N ALA A 47 -5.91 2.10 1.34
CA ALA A 47 -5.79 0.64 1.23
C ALA A 47 -6.84 -0.03 0.31
N PRO A 48 -8.16 0.17 0.48
CA PRO A 48 -9.15 -0.47 -0.39
C PRO A 48 -9.08 0.02 -1.84
N ILE A 49 -8.73 1.29 -2.05
CA ILE A 49 -8.55 1.89 -3.39
C ILE A 49 -7.36 1.25 -4.08
N PHE A 50 -6.23 1.14 -3.38
CA PHE A 50 -5.02 0.51 -3.88
C PHE A 50 -5.26 -0.95 -4.29
N LEU A 51 -5.91 -1.74 -3.42
CA LEU A 51 -6.21 -3.15 -3.71
C LEU A 51 -7.12 -3.31 -4.93
N ARG A 52 -8.13 -2.43 -5.09
CA ARG A 52 -8.98 -2.43 -6.28
C ARG A 52 -8.18 -2.12 -7.55
N ALA A 53 -7.29 -1.13 -7.50
CA ALA A 53 -6.43 -0.78 -8.63
C ALA A 53 -5.50 -1.93 -9.04
N ILE A 54 -4.90 -2.63 -8.06
CA ILE A 54 -4.05 -3.81 -8.34
C ILE A 54 -4.86 -4.94 -8.99
N LYS A 55 -6.07 -5.22 -8.50
CA LYS A 55 -6.95 -6.23 -9.11
C LYS A 55 -7.33 -5.87 -10.55
N GLN A 56 -7.59 -4.59 -10.83
CA GLN A 56 -7.88 -4.11 -12.19
C GLN A 56 -6.64 -4.22 -13.09
N LEU A 57 -5.47 -3.85 -12.59
CA LEU A 57 -4.21 -3.96 -13.33
C LEU A 57 -3.90 -5.41 -13.71
N ALA A 58 -4.12 -6.36 -12.79
CA ALA A 58 -3.94 -7.78 -13.07
C ALA A 58 -4.86 -8.26 -14.21
N LYS A 59 -6.16 -7.96 -14.13
CA LYS A 59 -7.12 -8.28 -15.20
C LYS A 59 -6.72 -7.71 -16.56
N ASN A 60 -6.25 -6.45 -16.57
CA ASN A 60 -5.83 -5.80 -17.81
C ASN A 60 -4.55 -6.41 -18.40
N ARG A 61 -3.67 -6.98 -17.57
CA ARG A 61 -2.49 -7.72 -18.03
C ARG A 61 -2.89 -9.06 -18.64
N ASP A 62 -3.83 -9.77 -18.03
CA ASP A 62 -4.32 -11.06 -18.55
C ASP A 62 -5.06 -10.89 -19.89
N ASN A 63 -5.74 -9.76 -20.08
CA ASN A 63 -6.46 -9.43 -21.31
C ASN A 63 -5.57 -8.83 -22.42
N ARG A 64 -4.26 -8.68 -22.20
CA ARG A 64 -3.37 -8.13 -23.23
C ARG A 64 -3.12 -9.18 -24.31
N PRO A 65 -3.43 -8.91 -25.59
CA PRO A 65 -3.09 -9.83 -26.67
C PRO A 65 -1.57 -10.05 -26.72
N PRO A 66 -1.09 -11.25 -27.06
CA PRO A 66 0.33 -11.50 -27.24
C PRO A 66 0.91 -10.50 -28.25
N THR A 67 2.00 -9.83 -27.87
CA THR A 67 2.79 -8.94 -28.73
C THR A 67 3.68 -9.72 -29.67
#